data_AF-A0A953RHR5-F1
#
_entry.id   AF-A0A953RHR5-F1
#
_cell.length_a   1.000
_cell.length_b   1.000
_cell.length_c   1.000
_cell.angle_alpha   90.00
_cell.angle_beta   90.00
_cell.angle_gamma   90.00
#
_symmetry.space_group_name_H-M   'P 1'
#
loop_
_entity.id
_entity.type
_entity.pdbx_description
1 polymer ?
#
loop_
_entity_poly.entity_id
_entity_poly.type
_entity_poly.pdbx_seq_one_letter_code
_entity_poly.pdbx_strand_id
1 'polypeptide(L)'
;MRRSQNPKGEKGQSLLEAAVAIPLLLTIAFNAMNLAYFWFVVLALSAAPRHGVQYSAQGGSAIEFSSAPPDTTLVSNVVFNNLTRAISGATTSNVSVQVCSSSKGVDSGTHIAQCDTFGPGYSFPAPAADPEIPLFVLHRVDAAYTVTPIIPGGLFNVVLPANLTFHRQVSMRSLY
;
A
#
# COMPACT_ATOMS: atom_id res chain seq x y z
N MET A 1 35.67 57.05 -39.82
CA MET A 1 35.51 56.61 -38.42
C MET A 1 34.83 55.25 -38.40
N ARG A 2 35.56 54.15 -38.20
CA ARG A 2 35.01 52.79 -38.09
C ARG A 2 34.82 52.47 -36.61
N ARG A 3 33.57 52.37 -36.17
CA ARG A 3 33.19 52.05 -34.80
C ARG A 3 33.36 50.53 -34.62
N SER A 4 34.40 50.11 -33.91
CA SER A 4 34.59 48.72 -33.48
C SER A 4 33.42 48.32 -32.59
N GLN A 5 32.62 47.35 -33.02
CA GLN A 5 31.63 46.71 -32.15
C GLN A 5 32.33 45.61 -31.35
N ASN A 6 32.44 45.80 -30.03
CA ASN A 6 32.92 44.77 -29.12
C ASN A 6 31.97 43.56 -29.19
N PRO A 7 32.47 42.33 -29.41
CA PRO A 7 31.65 41.14 -29.27
C PRO A 7 31.25 41.01 -27.80
N LYS A 8 29.94 41.15 -27.52
CA LYS A 8 29.39 40.91 -26.18
C LYS A 8 29.60 39.44 -25.81
N GLY A 9 30.04 39.20 -24.57
CA GLY A 9 30.45 37.89 -24.10
C GLY A 9 29.29 36.90 -23.99
N GLU A 10 29.07 36.09 -25.03
CA GLU A 10 28.09 34.99 -25.03
C GLU A 10 28.66 33.68 -24.41
N LYS A 11 29.96 33.64 -24.13
CA LYS A 11 30.66 32.41 -23.70
C LYS A 11 30.30 31.89 -22.29
N GLY A 12 29.63 32.69 -21.45
CA GLY A 12 29.25 32.31 -20.08
C GLY A 12 27.76 31.97 -19.89
N GLN A 13 26.91 32.32 -20.87
CA GLN A 13 25.46 32.19 -20.73
C GLN A 13 24.99 30.73 -20.74
N SER A 14 25.62 29.89 -21.57
CA SER A 14 25.33 28.46 -21.64
C SER A 14 25.67 27.72 -20.34
N LEU A 15 26.71 28.17 -19.63
CA LEU A 15 27.14 27.57 -18.37
C LEU A 15 26.18 27.92 -17.23
N LEU A 16 25.68 29.17 -17.21
CA LEU A 16 24.66 29.60 -16.26
C LEU A 16 23.31 28.90 -16.50
N GLU A 17 22.91 28.76 -17.77
CA GLU A 17 21.66 28.07 -18.13
C GLU A 17 21.71 26.59 -17.72
N ALA A 18 22.81 25.89 -18.00
CA ALA A 18 22.99 24.51 -17.55
C ALA A 18 23.03 24.39 -16.01
N ALA A 19 23.70 25.33 -15.33
CA ALA A 19 23.80 25.34 -13.86
C ALA A 19 22.44 25.48 -13.16
N VAL A 20 21.46 26.14 -13.79
CA VAL A 20 20.09 26.28 -13.26
C VAL A 20 19.16 25.19 -13.78
N ALA A 21 19.29 24.80 -15.05
CA ALA A 21 18.43 23.80 -15.67
C ALA A 21 18.64 22.40 -15.08
N ILE A 22 19.88 22.00 -14.77
CA ILE A 22 20.17 20.65 -14.26
C ILE A 22 19.49 20.41 -12.89
N PRO A 23 19.66 21.27 -11.87
CA PRO A 23 18.97 21.08 -10.59
C PRO A 23 17.45 21.08 -10.74
N LEU A 24 16.90 21.96 -11.58
CA LEU A 24 15.45 22.03 -11.82
C LEU A 24 14.91 20.74 -12.44
N LEU A 25 15.59 20.22 -13.47
CA LEU A 25 15.20 18.97 -14.14
C LEU A 25 15.34 17.76 -13.20
N LEU A 26 16.37 17.73 -12.35
CA LEU A 26 16.54 16.68 -11.34
C LEU A 26 15.42 16.71 -10.29
N THR A 27 15.05 17.90 -9.81
CA THR A 27 13.91 18.05 -8.89
C THR A 27 12.62 17.51 -9.51
N ILE A 28 12.34 17.86 -10.76
CA ILE A 28 11.15 17.36 -11.47
C ILE A 28 11.22 15.84 -11.64
N ALA A 29 12.37 15.31 -12.08
CA ALA A 29 12.55 13.89 -12.30
C ALA A 29 12.37 13.06 -11.02
N PHE A 30 12.95 13.48 -9.89
CA PHE A 30 12.81 12.77 -8.62
C PHE A 30 11.39 12.83 -8.03
N ASN A 31 10.70 13.96 -8.18
CA ASN A 31 9.29 14.04 -7.81
C ASN A 31 8.41 13.14 -8.72
N ALA A 32 8.70 13.08 -10.02
CA ALA A 32 8.00 12.19 -10.95
C ALA A 32 8.22 10.71 -10.60
N MET A 33 9.44 10.31 -10.23
CA MET A 33 9.73 8.94 -9.77
C MET A 33 8.96 8.58 -8.49
N ASN A 34 8.93 9.49 -7.51
CA ASN A 34 8.16 9.26 -6.28
C ASN A 34 6.65 9.19 -6.54
N LEU A 35 6.13 9.98 -7.48
CA LEU A 35 4.73 9.90 -7.90
C LEU A 35 4.42 8.57 -8.60
N ALA A 36 5.29 8.11 -9.51
CA ALA A 36 5.14 6.81 -10.15
C ALA A 36 5.16 5.66 -9.12
N TYR A 37 6.08 5.74 -8.15
CA TYR A 37 6.16 4.78 -7.06
C TYR A 37 4.91 4.79 -6.17
N PHE A 38 4.37 5.97 -5.85
CA PHE A 38 3.10 6.10 -5.14
C PHE A 38 1.97 5.33 -5.83
N TRP A 39 1.82 5.47 -7.16
CA TRP A 39 0.78 4.76 -7.90
C TRP A 39 0.97 3.26 -7.91
N PHE A 40 2.23 2.81 -8.01
CA PHE A 40 2.56 1.40 -7.89
C PHE A 40 2.20 0.84 -6.50
N VAL A 41 2.49 1.58 -5.43
CA VAL A 41 2.10 1.20 -4.05
C VAL A 41 0.58 1.07 -3.93
N VAL A 42 -0.20 2.02 -4.46
CA VAL A 42 -1.66 1.96 -4.45
C VAL A 42 -2.19 0.70 -5.16
N LEU A 43 -1.59 0.33 -6.29
CA LEU A 43 -1.96 -0.90 -7.00
C LEU A 43 -1.66 -2.15 -6.17
N ALA A 44 -0.47 -2.25 -5.59
CA ALA A 44 -0.09 -3.38 -4.74
C ALA A 44 -0.99 -3.52 -3.49
N LEU A 45 -1.30 -2.41 -2.82
CA LEU A 45 -2.24 -2.38 -1.68
C LEU A 45 -3.68 -2.71 -2.07
N SER A 46 -4.07 -2.54 -3.33
CA SER A 46 -5.39 -2.95 -3.81
C SER A 46 -5.49 -4.46 -4.06
N ALA A 47 -4.40 -5.07 -4.54
CA ALA A 47 -4.36 -6.48 -4.89
C ALA A 47 -4.14 -7.39 -3.67
N ALA A 48 -3.21 -7.04 -2.77
CA ALA A 48 -2.83 -7.88 -1.64
C ALA A 48 -4.01 -8.29 -0.72
N PRO A 49 -4.82 -7.37 -0.17
CA PRO A 49 -5.98 -7.74 0.66
C PRO A 49 -7.05 -8.49 -0.14
N ARG A 50 -7.17 -8.26 -1.45
CA ARG A 50 -8.08 -9.03 -2.32
C ARG A 50 -7.68 -10.51 -2.39
N HIS A 51 -6.40 -10.79 -2.59
CA HIS A 51 -5.89 -12.17 -2.56
C HIS A 51 -6.04 -12.80 -1.18
N GLY A 52 -5.78 -12.03 -0.11
CA GLY A 52 -5.96 -12.48 1.26
C GLY A 52 -7.40 -12.87 1.58
N VAL A 53 -8.37 -12.02 1.26
CA VAL A 53 -9.78 -12.30 1.55
C VAL A 53 -10.36 -13.38 0.63
N GLN A 54 -9.90 -13.50 -0.61
CA GLN A 54 -10.29 -14.61 -1.48
C GLN A 54 -9.78 -15.94 -0.90
N TYR A 55 -8.53 -15.97 -0.43
CA TYR A 55 -8.00 -17.14 0.27
C TYR A 55 -8.76 -17.42 1.56
N SER A 56 -9.13 -16.40 2.35
CA SER A 56 -9.89 -16.63 3.58
C SER A 56 -11.31 -17.13 3.33
N ALA A 57 -11.96 -16.72 2.23
CA ALA A 57 -13.32 -17.10 1.89
C ALA A 57 -13.43 -18.42 1.10
N GLN A 58 -12.41 -18.79 0.33
CA GLN A 58 -12.44 -19.98 -0.55
C GLN A 58 -11.38 -21.03 -0.22
N GLY A 59 -10.35 -20.68 0.57
CA GLY A 59 -9.16 -21.52 0.77
C GLY A 59 -9.42 -22.81 1.54
N GLY A 60 -10.45 -22.87 2.38
CA GLY A 60 -10.90 -24.11 3.01
C GLY A 60 -11.47 -25.07 1.97
N SER A 61 -12.51 -24.63 1.26
CA SER A 61 -13.21 -25.44 0.25
C SER A 61 -12.34 -25.83 -0.95
N ALA A 62 -11.23 -25.13 -1.21
CA ALA A 62 -10.29 -25.43 -2.29
C ALA A 62 -9.32 -26.58 -1.98
N ILE A 63 -9.20 -27.00 -0.71
CA ILE A 63 -8.36 -28.13 -0.29
C ILE A 63 -9.29 -29.25 0.18
N GLU A 64 -9.33 -30.37 -0.55
CA GLU A 64 -10.25 -31.52 -0.34
C GLU A 64 -10.27 -32.11 1.10
N PHE A 65 -9.37 -31.68 1.97
CA PHE A 65 -9.17 -32.22 3.32
C PHE A 65 -9.58 -31.29 4.47
N SER A 66 -10.07 -30.07 4.20
CA SER A 66 -10.43 -29.11 5.25
C SER A 66 -11.59 -28.20 4.83
N SER A 67 -12.83 -28.53 5.23
CA SER A 67 -13.96 -27.60 5.08
C SER A 67 -13.86 -26.36 6.00
N ALA A 68 -12.85 -26.30 6.87
CA ALA A 68 -12.66 -25.16 7.76
C ALA A 68 -12.03 -23.97 7.03
N PRO A 69 -12.47 -22.73 7.32
CA PRO A 69 -11.82 -21.54 6.78
C PRO A 69 -10.36 -21.44 7.26
N PRO A 70 -9.44 -20.90 6.45
CA PRO A 70 -8.03 -20.79 6.83
C PRO A 70 -7.80 -19.94 8.08
N ASP A 71 -6.75 -20.28 8.84
CA ASP A 71 -6.31 -19.51 9.99
C ASP A 71 -5.92 -18.07 9.60
N THR A 72 -6.22 -17.11 10.46
CA THR A 72 -5.97 -15.67 10.23
C THR A 72 -4.48 -15.38 10.01
N THR A 73 -3.58 -16.18 10.59
CA THR A 73 -2.12 -16.10 10.39
C THR A 73 -1.70 -16.48 8.97
N LEU A 74 -2.33 -17.51 8.38
CA LEU A 74 -2.03 -17.90 7.00
C LEU A 74 -2.51 -16.84 6.02
N VAL A 75 -3.69 -16.28 6.28
CA VAL A 75 -4.23 -15.17 5.48
C VAL A 75 -3.33 -13.94 5.56
N SER A 76 -2.90 -13.55 6.76
CA SER A 76 -2.01 -12.39 6.92
C SER A 76 -0.64 -12.62 6.27
N ASN A 77 -0.08 -13.84 6.34
CA ASN A 77 1.15 -14.20 5.63
C ASN A 77 1.03 -14.04 4.11
N VAL A 78 -0.11 -14.39 3.51
CA VAL A 78 -0.35 -14.15 2.08
C VAL A 78 -0.30 -12.64 1.78
N VAL A 79 -0.96 -11.82 2.60
CA VAL A 79 -0.96 -10.36 2.43
C VAL A 79 0.44 -9.78 2.61
N PHE A 80 1.16 -10.16 3.66
CA PHE A 80 2.54 -9.72 3.90
C PHE A 80 3.48 -10.13 2.77
N ASN A 81 3.41 -11.37 2.28
CA ASN A 81 4.26 -11.82 1.18
C ASN A 81 3.97 -11.04 -0.11
N ASN A 82 2.71 -10.74 -0.41
CA ASN A 82 2.37 -9.92 -1.57
C ASN A 82 2.94 -8.49 -1.44
N LEU A 83 2.76 -7.85 -0.28
CA LEU A 83 3.20 -6.47 -0.07
C LEU A 83 4.72 -6.33 0.00
N THR A 84 5.39 -7.18 0.78
CA THR A 84 6.86 -7.13 0.96
C THR A 84 7.64 -7.53 -0.30
N ARG A 85 7.05 -8.37 -1.17
CA ARG A 85 7.67 -8.73 -2.45
C ARG A 85 7.37 -7.73 -3.55
N ALA A 86 6.23 -7.04 -3.50
CA ALA A 86 5.87 -6.04 -4.51
C ALA A 86 6.52 -4.69 -4.21
N ILE A 87 6.42 -4.20 -2.97
CA ILE A 87 6.78 -2.83 -2.58
C ILE A 87 8.19 -2.79 -2.01
N SER A 88 9.09 -2.05 -2.67
CA SER A 88 10.45 -1.84 -2.18
C SER A 88 10.45 -1.04 -0.87
N GLY A 89 10.88 -1.65 0.22
CA GLY A 89 10.87 -1.02 1.55
C GLY A 89 9.61 -1.32 2.37
N ALA A 90 8.65 -2.10 1.87
CA ALA A 90 7.63 -2.69 2.73
C ALA A 90 8.23 -3.82 3.59
N THR A 91 7.98 -3.75 4.89
CA THR A 91 8.44 -4.70 5.91
C THR A 91 7.32 -4.94 6.91
N THR A 92 7.46 -5.95 7.76
CA THR A 92 6.52 -6.19 8.87
C THR A 92 6.52 -5.08 9.92
N SER A 93 7.44 -4.12 9.84
CA SER A 93 7.52 -2.96 10.75
C SER A 93 6.79 -1.71 10.23
N ASN A 94 6.39 -1.67 8.95
CA ASN A 94 5.65 -0.55 8.35
C ASN A 94 4.38 -0.98 7.59
N VAL A 95 4.07 -2.27 7.60
CA VAL A 95 2.81 -2.85 7.11
C VAL A 95 2.04 -3.43 8.27
N SER A 96 0.78 -3.01 8.44
CA SER A 96 -0.18 -3.63 9.36
C SER A 96 -1.26 -4.35 8.56
N VAL A 97 -1.72 -5.49 9.05
CA VAL A 97 -2.78 -6.28 8.42
C VAL A 97 -3.81 -6.65 9.49
N GLN A 98 -5.09 -6.48 9.21
CA GLN A 98 -6.16 -7.03 10.04
C GLN A 98 -6.97 -8.03 9.23
N VAL A 99 -7.24 -9.18 9.82
CA VAL A 99 -7.99 -10.27 9.21
C VAL A 99 -9.18 -10.60 10.10
N CYS A 100 -10.38 -10.36 9.60
CA CYS A 100 -11.64 -10.75 10.20
C CYS A 100 -12.20 -11.95 9.45
N SER A 101 -12.37 -13.07 10.15
CA SER A 101 -12.72 -14.36 9.54
C SER A 101 -13.55 -15.19 10.50
N SER A 102 -14.45 -16.01 9.95
CA SER A 102 -15.20 -16.99 10.73
C SER A 102 -14.30 -18.04 11.39
N SER A 103 -13.07 -18.26 10.88
CA SER A 103 -12.06 -19.13 11.52
C SER A 103 -11.62 -18.63 12.89
N LYS A 104 -11.69 -17.32 13.14
CA LYS A 104 -11.43 -16.74 14.46
C LYS A 104 -12.65 -16.89 15.39
N GLY A 105 -13.83 -16.80 14.80
CA GLY A 105 -15.11 -16.81 15.49
C GLY A 105 -16.05 -15.75 14.94
N VAL A 106 -17.32 -15.86 15.29
CA VAL A 106 -18.35 -14.86 14.97
C VAL A 106 -19.02 -14.46 16.27
N ASP A 107 -19.14 -13.16 16.49
CA ASP A 107 -19.84 -12.63 17.65
C ASP A 107 -21.34 -12.98 17.57
N SER A 108 -21.89 -13.63 18.59
CA SER A 108 -23.27 -14.15 18.56
C SER A 108 -24.35 -13.06 18.63
N GLY A 109 -24.02 -11.86 19.13
CA GLY A 109 -24.97 -10.75 19.23
C GLY A 109 -25.01 -9.93 17.94
N THR A 110 -23.85 -9.61 17.38
CA THR A 110 -23.70 -8.73 16.23
C THR A 110 -23.52 -9.47 14.90
N HIS A 111 -23.26 -10.77 14.93
CA HIS A 111 -22.93 -11.60 13.77
C HIS A 111 -21.74 -11.08 12.96
N ILE A 112 -20.79 -10.44 13.65
CA ILE A 112 -19.57 -9.89 13.06
C ILE A 112 -18.44 -10.91 13.22
N ALA A 113 -17.68 -11.14 12.16
CA ALA A 113 -16.48 -11.97 12.21
C ALA A 113 -15.42 -11.32 13.11
N GLN A 114 -14.87 -12.10 14.04
CA GLN A 114 -13.80 -11.65 14.92
C GLN A 114 -12.50 -11.45 14.13
N CYS A 115 -11.68 -10.50 14.59
CA CYS A 115 -10.48 -10.07 13.87
C CYS A 115 -9.20 -10.27 14.67
N ASP A 116 -8.13 -10.67 13.97
CA ASP A 116 -6.76 -10.58 14.46
C ASP A 116 -6.02 -9.46 13.72
N THR A 117 -5.11 -8.78 14.42
CA THR A 117 -4.28 -7.71 13.85
C THR A 117 -2.81 -8.09 13.94
N PHE A 118 -2.09 -7.85 12.86
CA PHE A 118 -0.69 -8.21 12.67
C PHE A 118 0.11 -6.97 12.24
N GLY A 119 1.40 -6.91 12.61
CA GLY A 119 2.28 -5.77 12.29
C GLY A 119 2.27 -4.68 13.36
N PRO A 120 2.73 -3.46 13.05
CA PRO A 120 2.77 -2.37 14.00
C PRO A 120 1.34 -1.91 14.35
N GLY A 121 1.20 -1.23 15.49
CA GLY A 121 -0.09 -0.73 15.97
C GLY A 121 -0.71 0.27 15.00
N TYR A 122 -1.69 -0.19 14.22
CA TYR A 122 -2.54 0.63 13.36
C TYR A 122 -4.00 0.41 13.77
N SER A 123 -4.77 1.49 13.86
CA SER A 123 -6.20 1.41 14.20
C SER A 123 -7.01 1.21 12.93
N PHE A 124 -7.57 0.02 12.77
CA PHE A 124 -8.42 -0.31 11.62
C PHE A 124 -9.88 0.09 11.87
N PRO A 125 -10.62 0.49 10.82
CA PRO A 125 -12.06 0.76 10.95
C PRO A 125 -12.81 -0.49 11.37
N ALA A 126 -13.83 -0.34 12.23
CA ALA A 126 -14.60 -1.46 12.75
C ALA A 126 -15.17 -2.36 11.63
N PRO A 127 -15.13 -3.70 11.77
CA PRO A 127 -15.79 -4.63 10.86
C PRO A 127 -17.31 -4.43 10.86
N ALA A 128 -17.93 -4.58 9.68
CA ALA A 128 -19.38 -4.52 9.53
C ALA A 128 -19.98 -5.93 9.59
N ALA A 129 -21.24 -6.02 10.04
CA ALA A 129 -22.01 -7.26 9.98
C ALA A 129 -22.39 -7.60 8.53
N ASP A 130 -22.56 -8.89 8.24
CA ASP A 130 -23.08 -9.31 6.94
C ASP A 130 -24.61 -9.04 6.90
N PRO A 131 -25.16 -8.48 5.80
CA PRO A 131 -26.60 -8.21 5.70
C PRO A 131 -27.45 -9.48 5.46
N GLU A 132 -26.85 -10.63 5.13
CA GLU A 132 -27.53 -11.90 4.83
C GLU A 132 -27.34 -12.95 5.95
N ILE A 133 -27.14 -12.47 7.17
CA ILE A 133 -27.14 -13.27 8.40
C ILE A 133 -28.46 -14.06 8.57
N PRO A 134 -28.41 -15.32 9.06
CA PRO A 134 -27.23 -16.05 9.54
C PRO A 134 -26.56 -16.94 8.47
N LEU A 135 -26.94 -16.83 7.19
CA LEU A 135 -26.53 -17.79 6.16
C LEU A 135 -25.08 -17.59 5.71
N PHE A 136 -24.61 -16.34 5.69
CA PHE A 136 -23.24 -16.00 5.29
C PHE A 136 -22.52 -15.20 6.36
N VAL A 137 -21.20 -15.34 6.38
CA VAL A 137 -20.31 -14.53 7.22
C VAL A 137 -19.41 -13.70 6.31
N LEU A 138 -19.35 -12.40 6.58
CA LEU A 138 -18.48 -11.49 5.86
C LEU A 138 -17.05 -11.63 6.37
N HIS A 139 -16.17 -12.16 5.53
CA HIS A 139 -14.74 -12.12 5.76
C HIS A 139 -14.20 -10.78 5.28
N ARG A 140 -13.27 -10.20 6.04
CA ARG A 140 -12.68 -8.89 5.74
C ARG A 140 -11.17 -8.94 5.97
N VAL A 141 -10.42 -8.38 5.04
CA VAL A 141 -8.98 -8.19 5.16
C VAL A 141 -8.66 -6.73 4.90
N ASP A 142 -8.00 -6.13 5.87
CA ASP A 142 -7.48 -4.78 5.80
C ASP A 142 -5.96 -4.81 5.73
N ALA A 143 -5.39 -3.96 4.89
CA ALA A 143 -3.97 -3.71 4.82
C ALA A 143 -3.72 -2.22 4.98
N ALA A 144 -2.81 -1.87 5.88
CA ALA A 144 -2.30 -0.52 6.04
C ALA A 144 -0.79 -0.52 5.79
N TYR A 145 -0.30 0.45 5.03
CA TYR A 145 1.13 0.61 4.74
C TYR A 145 1.54 2.06 4.95
N THR A 146 2.54 2.27 5.79
CA THR A 146 3.19 3.55 5.97
C THR A 146 4.33 3.69 4.98
N VAL A 147 4.18 4.66 4.07
CA VAL A 147 5.02 4.83 2.89
C VAL A 147 6.44 5.17 3.28
N THR A 148 7.38 4.40 2.74
CA THR A 148 8.80 4.76 2.72
C THR A 148 9.15 5.21 1.30
N PRO A 149 9.45 6.51 1.08
CA PRO A 149 9.77 7.01 -0.25
C PRO A 149 11.07 6.41 -0.77
N ILE A 150 11.17 6.19 -2.09
CA ILE A 150 12.41 5.70 -2.71
C ILE A 150 13.52 6.73 -2.56
N ILE A 151 13.21 8.01 -2.75
CA ILE A 151 14.16 9.10 -2.63
C ILE A 151 13.80 9.93 -1.38
N PRO A 152 14.64 9.92 -0.32
CA PRO A 152 14.41 10.73 0.87
C PRO A 152 14.39 12.22 0.51
N GLY A 153 13.44 12.98 1.07
CA GLY A 153 13.16 14.35 0.65
C GLY A 153 14.22 15.41 0.95
N GLY A 154 15.39 15.04 1.49
CA GLY A 154 16.39 15.98 2.02
C GLY A 154 17.05 16.90 0.98
N LEU A 155 17.27 16.45 -0.26
CA LEU A 155 18.07 17.22 -1.25
C LEU A 155 17.26 17.90 -2.37
N PHE A 156 15.95 17.63 -2.49
CA PHE A 156 15.16 18.12 -3.64
C PHE A 156 13.71 18.53 -3.30
N ASN A 157 13.41 18.85 -2.03
CA ASN A 157 12.05 19.19 -1.59
C ASN A 157 11.00 18.24 -2.17
N VAL A 158 11.23 16.94 -2.00
CA VAL A 158 10.28 15.92 -2.48
C VAL A 158 8.95 16.14 -1.76
N VAL A 159 7.89 16.35 -2.53
CA VAL A 159 6.54 16.63 -2.01
C VAL A 159 5.86 15.31 -1.65
N LEU A 160 6.29 14.69 -0.55
CA LEU A 160 5.54 13.59 0.07
C LEU A 160 5.24 13.94 1.53
N PRO A 161 3.97 13.89 1.97
CA PRO A 161 3.61 14.09 3.36
C PRO A 161 4.39 13.12 4.26
N ALA A 162 4.96 13.64 5.35
CA ALA A 162 5.56 12.78 6.36
C ALA A 162 4.50 11.86 6.95
N ASN A 163 4.82 10.57 7.11
CA ASN A 163 3.93 9.53 7.65
C ASN A 163 2.65 9.30 6.81
N LEU A 164 2.76 9.40 5.49
CA LEU A 164 1.66 9.01 4.60
C LEU A 164 1.37 7.51 4.78
N THR A 165 0.15 7.18 5.22
CA THR A 165 -0.32 5.81 5.36
C THR A 165 -1.47 5.55 4.41
N PHE A 166 -1.36 4.49 3.60
CA PHE A 166 -2.46 3.99 2.81
C PHE A 166 -3.17 2.88 3.55
N HIS A 167 -4.49 2.94 3.57
CA HIS A 167 -5.34 1.87 4.04
C HIS A 167 -6.21 1.38 2.89
N ARG A 168 -6.33 0.05 2.80
CA ARG A 168 -7.25 -0.60 1.88
C ARG A 168 -7.92 -1.77 2.57
N GLN A 169 -9.23 -1.87 2.43
CA GLN A 169 -10.00 -3.03 2.86
C GLN A 169 -10.62 -3.74 1.66
N VAL A 170 -10.76 -5.05 1.79
CA VAL A 170 -11.59 -5.87 0.90
C VAL A 170 -12.39 -6.84 1.76
N SER A 171 -13.65 -7.04 1.42
CA SER A 171 -14.52 -8.00 2.07
C SER A 171 -15.15 -8.94 1.06
N MET A 172 -15.28 -10.21 1.41
CA MET A 172 -15.97 -11.24 0.62
C MET A 172 -16.79 -12.12 1.54
N ARG A 173 -17.90 -12.65 1.03
CA ARG A 173 -18.70 -13.63 1.76
C ARG A 173 -18.04 -14.99 1.68
N SER A 174 -17.92 -15.66 2.82
CA SER A 174 -17.49 -17.05 2.86
C SER A 174 -18.70 -17.96 2.62
N LEU A 175 -18.54 -18.95 1.73
CA LEU A 175 -19.49 -20.04 1.57
C LEU A 175 -19.06 -21.12 2.56
N TYR A 176 -19.82 -21.30 3.64
CA TYR A 176 -19.60 -22.39 4.59
C TYR A 176 -19.90 -23.75 3.95
#